data_AF-A0A2P7Z1U9-F1
#
_entry.id   AF-A0A2P7Z1U9-F1
#
_cell.length_a   1.000
_cell.length_b   1.000
_cell.length_c   1.000
_cell.angle_alpha   90.00
_cell.angle_beta   90.00
_cell.angle_gamma   90.00
#
_symmetry.space_group_name_H-M   'P 1'
#
loop_
_entity.id
_entity.type
_entity.pdbx_description
1 polymer ?
#
loop_
_entity_poly.entity_id
_entity_poly.type
_entity_poly.pdbx_seq_one_letter_code
_entity_poly.pdbx_strand_id
1 'polypeptide(L)'
;MESTNLLEKTTERNSGAITARRLVVDGTSALVAGMTVAPAVSIIDRAVTESVSGRATLLGSVQSSLYTMVLRPHRFFIARPFAIMLFLYSSTYLSANTVDTASSIMNNKPADTVTSGLPKFLAVSAVNLNLSLFKDVQYAKMFGTTAPTALPRASYGIFIVRDCMTLFASFNVPQMIAPRLPPSVDGYISRLSAAQVATPVMMQIFGTPLHLLGLDL
;
A
#
# COMPACT_ATOMS: atom_id res chain seq x y z
N MET A 1 19.30 -29.55 -36.55
CA MET A 1 19.36 -28.08 -36.36
C MET A 1 17.97 -27.44 -36.40
N GLU A 2 17.04 -27.96 -37.21
CA GLU A 2 15.66 -27.47 -37.31
C GLU A 2 14.77 -27.88 -36.12
N SER A 3 14.87 -29.13 -35.66
CA SER A 3 14.11 -29.64 -34.50
C SER A 3 14.45 -28.94 -33.17
N THR A 4 15.71 -28.54 -32.98
CA THR A 4 16.17 -27.77 -31.81
C THR A 4 15.60 -26.35 -31.79
N ASN A 5 15.54 -25.68 -32.95
CA ASN A 5 14.93 -24.35 -33.08
C ASN A 5 13.42 -24.36 -32.80
N LEU A 6 12.72 -25.44 -33.18
CA LEU A 6 11.28 -25.57 -32.92
C LEU A 6 10.99 -25.82 -31.44
N LEU A 7 11.81 -26.62 -30.75
CA LEU A 7 11.67 -26.85 -29.31
C LEU A 7 11.97 -25.58 -28.50
N GLU A 8 13.01 -24.83 -28.87
CA GLU A 8 13.36 -23.56 -28.25
C GLU A 8 12.24 -22.52 -28.42
N LYS A 9 11.75 -22.35 -29.65
CA LYS A 9 10.63 -21.44 -29.96
C LYS A 9 9.32 -21.83 -29.28
N THR A 10 9.06 -23.13 -29.10
CA THR A 10 7.87 -23.63 -28.39
C THR A 10 8.00 -23.40 -26.88
N THR A 11 9.20 -23.58 -26.34
CA THR A 11 9.51 -23.34 -24.93
C THR A 11 9.42 -21.86 -24.57
N GLU A 12 9.96 -20.97 -25.41
CA GLU A 12 9.84 -19.52 -25.25
C GLU A 12 8.39 -19.04 -25.33
N ARG A 13 7.62 -19.53 -26.31
CA ARG A 13 6.20 -19.21 -26.46
C ARG A 13 5.38 -19.67 -25.25
N ASN A 14 5.67 -20.86 -24.72
CA ASN A 14 5.00 -21.37 -23.52
C ASN A 14 5.40 -20.57 -22.27
N SER A 15 6.66 -20.18 -22.13
CA SER A 15 7.15 -19.35 -21.03
C SER A 15 6.52 -17.94 -21.03
N GLY A 16 6.41 -17.32 -22.20
CA GLY A 16 5.73 -16.02 -22.36
C GLY A 16 4.25 -16.07 -22.00
N ALA A 17 3.54 -17.12 -22.43
CA ALA A 17 2.13 -17.32 -22.10
C ALA A 17 1.89 -17.55 -20.60
N ILE A 18 2.78 -18.31 -19.93
CA ILE A 18 2.74 -18.54 -18.48
C ILE A 18 2.97 -17.23 -17.73
N THR A 19 3.94 -16.43 -18.17
CA THR A 19 4.26 -15.13 -17.55
C THR A 19 3.10 -14.14 -17.68
N ALA A 20 2.50 -14.03 -18.87
CA ALA A 20 1.33 -13.18 -19.09
C ALA A 20 0.14 -13.60 -18.20
N ARG A 21 -0.12 -14.90 -18.06
CA ARG A 21 -1.18 -15.41 -17.18
C ARG A 21 -0.92 -15.03 -15.72
N ARG A 22 0.31 -15.16 -15.23
CA ARG A 22 0.67 -14.78 -13.84
C ARG A 22 0.45 -13.30 -13.59
N LEU A 23 0.87 -12.43 -14.52
CA LEU A 23 0.65 -10.98 -14.40
C LEU A 23 -0.83 -10.60 -14.37
N VAL A 24 -1.70 -11.31 -15.11
CA VAL A 24 -3.15 -11.09 -15.02
C VAL A 24 -3.70 -11.52 -13.66
N VAL A 25 -3.22 -12.63 -13.11
CA VAL A 25 -3.60 -13.08 -11.75
C VAL A 25 -3.12 -12.08 -10.70
N ASP A 26 -1.91 -11.56 -10.84
CA ASP A 26 -1.35 -10.54 -9.95
C ASP A 26 -2.19 -9.25 -10.01
N GLY A 27 -2.57 -8.81 -11.21
CA GLY A 27 -3.44 -7.65 -11.43
C GLY A 27 -4.84 -7.81 -10.84
N THR A 28 -5.50 -8.93 -11.12
CA THR A 28 -6.86 -9.19 -10.62
C THR A 28 -6.90 -9.34 -9.11
N SER A 29 -5.96 -10.08 -8.51
CA SER A 29 -5.87 -10.23 -7.05
C SER A 29 -5.57 -8.90 -6.35
N ALA A 30 -4.68 -8.08 -6.93
CA ALA A 30 -4.36 -6.77 -6.41
C ALA A 30 -5.55 -5.80 -6.47
N LEU A 31 -6.33 -5.81 -7.56
CA LEU A 31 -7.54 -5.01 -7.67
C LEU A 31 -8.61 -5.43 -6.65
N VAL A 32 -8.81 -6.74 -6.43
CA VAL A 32 -9.76 -7.23 -5.43
C VAL A 32 -9.34 -6.83 -4.02
N ALA A 33 -8.05 -6.95 -3.70
CA ALA A 33 -7.50 -6.47 -2.43
C ALA A 33 -7.71 -4.95 -2.27
N GLY A 34 -7.42 -4.18 -3.31
CA GLY A 34 -7.66 -2.74 -3.37
C GLY A 34 -9.12 -2.38 -3.14
N MET A 35 -10.05 -3.03 -3.84
CA MET A 35 -11.51 -2.81 -3.70
C MET A 35 -12.02 -3.13 -2.29
N THR A 36 -11.38 -4.07 -1.60
CA THR A 36 -11.75 -4.47 -0.23
C THR A 36 -11.29 -3.44 0.79
N VAL A 37 -10.07 -2.92 0.64
CA VAL A 37 -9.43 -2.03 1.62
C VAL A 37 -9.75 -0.55 1.37
N ALA A 38 -9.79 -0.12 0.10
CA ALA A 38 -9.92 1.27 -0.28
C ALA A 38 -11.17 1.99 0.28
N PRO A 39 -12.37 1.39 0.40
CA PRO A 39 -13.53 2.06 0.97
C PRO A 39 -13.27 2.56 2.39
N ALA A 40 -12.79 1.67 3.27
CA ALA A 40 -12.54 2.00 4.67
C ALA A 40 -11.47 3.08 4.81
N VAL A 41 -10.33 2.92 4.13
CA VAL A 41 -9.22 3.88 4.25
C VAL A 41 -9.56 5.22 3.61
N SER A 42 -10.31 5.23 2.49
CA SER A 42 -10.74 6.49 1.86
C SER A 42 -11.66 7.32 2.77
N ILE A 43 -12.53 6.67 3.56
CA ILE A 43 -13.39 7.33 4.54
C ILE A 43 -12.55 7.94 5.66
N ILE A 44 -11.59 7.18 6.19
CA ILE A 44 -10.73 7.62 7.29
C ILE A 44 -9.84 8.79 6.85
N ASP A 45 -9.13 8.66 5.73
CA ASP A 45 -8.22 9.70 5.23
C ASP A 45 -8.96 10.99 4.89
N ARG A 46 -10.17 10.86 4.32
CA ARG A 46 -11.05 12.01 4.08
C ARG A 46 -11.42 12.69 5.40
N ALA A 47 -11.84 11.93 6.41
CA ALA A 47 -12.26 12.47 7.68
C ALA A 47 -11.13 13.17 8.44
N VAL A 48 -9.93 12.59 8.43
CA VAL A 48 -8.73 13.22 9.01
C VAL A 48 -8.40 14.52 8.26
N THR A 49 -8.38 14.49 6.93
CA THR A 49 -8.04 15.69 6.13
C THR A 49 -9.06 16.81 6.32
N GLU A 50 -10.36 16.50 6.31
CA GLU A 50 -11.43 17.48 6.54
C GLU A 50 -11.39 18.04 7.97
N SER A 51 -11.06 17.21 8.96
CA SER A 51 -10.93 17.63 10.37
C SER A 51 -9.74 18.54 10.61
N VAL A 52 -8.57 18.22 10.07
CA VAL A 52 -7.36 19.06 10.19
C VAL A 52 -7.54 20.39 9.46
N SER A 53 -8.28 20.40 8.36
CA SER A 53 -8.56 21.60 7.58
C SER A 53 -9.65 22.50 8.19
N GLY A 54 -10.28 22.08 9.29
CA GLY A 54 -11.40 22.79 9.91
C GLY A 54 -12.69 22.77 9.09
N ARG A 55 -12.79 21.90 8.07
CA ARG A 55 -13.94 21.83 7.14
C ARG A 55 -15.13 21.07 7.74
N ALA A 56 -14.86 20.01 8.49
CA ALA A 56 -15.88 19.19 9.15
C ALA A 56 -15.27 18.52 10.38
N THR A 57 -16.09 18.06 11.33
CA THR A 57 -15.60 17.20 12.41
C THR A 57 -15.27 15.80 11.87
N LEU A 58 -14.31 15.11 12.50
CA LEU A 58 -13.93 13.75 12.10
C LEU A 58 -15.15 12.80 12.05
N LEU A 59 -15.97 12.80 13.10
CA LEU A 59 -17.17 11.96 13.15
C LEU A 59 -18.22 12.37 12.09
N GLY A 60 -18.43 13.67 11.88
CA GLY A 60 -19.37 14.17 10.88
C GLY A 60 -18.96 13.78 9.46
N SER A 61 -17.66 13.83 9.15
CA SER A 61 -17.11 13.39 7.87
C SER A 61 -17.28 11.88 7.64
N VAL A 62 -16.98 11.07 8.66
CA VAL A 62 -17.16 9.61 8.62
C VAL A 62 -18.64 9.28 8.38
N GLN A 63 -19.55 9.86 9.16
CA GLN A 63 -20.99 9.63 9.01
C GLN A 63 -21.50 10.01 7.63
N SER A 64 -21.11 11.19 7.11
CA SER A 64 -21.48 11.65 5.77
C SER A 64 -20.95 10.73 4.67
N SER A 65 -19.72 10.25 4.82
CA SER A 65 -19.08 9.33 3.87
C SER A 65 -19.73 7.96 3.89
N LEU A 66 -20.05 7.41 5.07
CA LEU A 66 -20.79 6.16 5.22
C LEU A 66 -22.22 6.28 4.66
N TYR A 67 -22.92 7.37 4.96
CA TYR A 67 -24.23 7.66 4.39
C TYR A 67 -24.18 7.67 2.86
N THR A 68 -23.17 8.34 2.28
CA THR A 68 -22.99 8.37 0.83
C THR A 68 -22.67 6.99 0.27
N MET A 69 -21.82 6.21 0.94
CA MET A 69 -21.47 4.85 0.51
C MET A 69 -22.68 3.92 0.50
N VAL A 70 -23.51 3.97 1.54
CA VAL A 70 -24.69 3.08 1.69
C VAL A 70 -25.85 3.53 0.82
N LEU A 71 -26.19 4.82 0.82
CA LEU A 71 -27.41 5.33 0.19
C LEU A 71 -27.19 5.86 -1.23
N ARG A 72 -25.95 6.16 -1.62
CA ARG A 72 -25.59 6.62 -2.97
C ARG A 72 -24.24 6.02 -3.42
N PRO A 73 -24.11 4.68 -3.48
CA PRO A 73 -22.83 3.99 -3.70
C PRO A 73 -22.12 4.44 -4.98
N HIS A 74 -22.84 4.69 -6.07
CA HIS A 74 -22.26 5.20 -7.31
C HIS A 74 -21.51 6.52 -7.12
N ARG A 75 -21.99 7.42 -6.25
CA ARG A 75 -21.29 8.68 -5.94
C ARG A 75 -20.03 8.45 -5.13
N PHE A 76 -19.96 7.39 -4.35
CA PHE A 76 -18.78 7.04 -3.56
C PHE A 76 -17.73 6.36 -4.43
N PHE A 77 -18.08 5.30 -5.16
CA PHE A 77 -17.14 4.49 -5.93
C PHE A 77 -16.63 5.17 -7.21
N ILE A 78 -17.35 6.16 -7.76
CA ILE A 78 -16.88 6.96 -8.90
C ILE A 78 -16.08 8.19 -8.41
N ALA A 79 -16.10 8.50 -7.12
CA ALA A 79 -15.44 9.69 -6.59
C ALA A 79 -13.92 9.59 -6.73
N ARG A 80 -13.30 10.73 -7.06
CA ARG A 80 -11.84 10.87 -7.15
C ARG A 80 -11.08 10.39 -5.88
N PRO A 81 -11.52 10.68 -4.64
CA PRO A 81 -10.88 10.18 -3.43
C PRO A 81 -10.81 8.65 -3.40
N PHE A 82 -11.91 7.97 -3.70
CA PHE A 82 -11.95 6.51 -3.76
C PHE A 82 -11.01 5.97 -4.85
N ALA A 83 -11.05 6.56 -6.05
CA ALA A 83 -10.19 6.13 -7.16
C ALA A 83 -8.69 6.24 -6.84
N ILE A 84 -8.28 7.29 -6.12
CA ILE A 84 -6.89 7.46 -5.68
C ILE A 84 -6.49 6.34 -4.70
N MET A 85 -7.36 6.02 -3.74
CA MET A 85 -7.08 4.97 -2.75
C MET A 85 -7.09 3.58 -3.39
N LEU A 86 -8.04 3.31 -4.28
CA LEU A 86 -8.07 2.09 -5.06
C LEU A 86 -6.78 1.92 -5.86
N PHE A 87 -6.32 2.97 -6.52
CA PHE A 87 -5.07 2.95 -7.27
C PHE A 87 -3.85 2.72 -6.38
N LEU A 88 -3.77 3.39 -5.22
CA LEU A 88 -2.67 3.23 -4.25
C LEU A 88 -2.56 1.78 -3.75
N TYR A 89 -3.66 1.23 -3.24
CA TYR A 89 -3.66 -0.12 -2.67
C TYR A 89 -3.47 -1.19 -3.75
N SER A 90 -4.17 -1.06 -4.88
CA SER A 90 -4.01 -2.00 -6.00
C SER A 90 -2.57 -1.98 -6.53
N SER A 91 -1.95 -0.81 -6.68
CA SER A 91 -0.55 -0.73 -7.13
C SER A 91 0.43 -1.32 -6.12
N THR A 92 0.17 -1.16 -4.83
CA THR A 92 1.00 -1.73 -3.76
C THR A 92 0.97 -3.26 -3.81
N TYR A 93 -0.22 -3.85 -3.87
CA TYR A 93 -0.36 -5.31 -3.99
C TYR A 93 0.14 -5.83 -5.33
N LEU A 94 -0.12 -5.11 -6.42
CA LEU A 94 0.40 -5.48 -7.75
C LEU A 94 1.92 -5.51 -7.76
N SER A 95 2.58 -4.51 -7.15
CA SER A 95 4.04 -4.46 -7.02
C SER A 95 4.56 -5.66 -6.23
N ALA A 96 3.95 -5.96 -5.08
CA ALA A 96 4.32 -7.11 -4.26
C ALA A 96 4.20 -8.43 -5.01
N ASN A 97 3.06 -8.66 -5.67
CA ASN A 97 2.75 -9.87 -6.43
C ASN A 97 3.67 -10.01 -7.65
N THR A 98 3.93 -8.92 -8.37
CA THR A 98 4.83 -8.91 -9.54
C THR A 98 6.25 -9.29 -9.13
N VAL A 99 6.74 -8.82 -7.98
CA VAL A 99 8.07 -9.21 -7.47
C VAL A 99 8.11 -10.70 -7.11
N ASP A 100 7.04 -11.25 -6.53
CA ASP A 100 6.95 -12.69 -6.27
C ASP A 100 6.94 -13.50 -7.56
N THR A 101 6.15 -13.09 -8.55
CA THR A 101 6.14 -13.70 -9.88
C THR A 101 7.52 -13.64 -10.52
N ALA A 102 8.18 -12.49 -10.54
CA ALA A 102 9.52 -12.33 -11.10
C ALA A 102 10.56 -13.19 -10.37
N SER A 103 10.55 -13.20 -9.03
CA SER A 103 11.45 -14.01 -8.21
C SER A 103 11.22 -15.51 -8.45
N SER A 104 9.97 -15.94 -8.57
CA SER A 104 9.64 -17.35 -8.84
C SER A 104 10.16 -17.80 -10.22
N ILE A 105 10.10 -16.93 -11.23
CA ILE A 105 10.60 -17.20 -12.58
C ILE A 105 12.13 -17.24 -12.57
N MET A 106 12.79 -16.22 -12.01
CA MET A 106 14.25 -16.12 -12.01
C MET A 106 14.93 -17.24 -11.23
N ASN A 107 14.27 -17.77 -10.20
CA ASN A 107 14.82 -18.81 -9.33
C ASN A 107 14.22 -20.21 -9.59
N ASN A 108 13.42 -20.39 -10.66
CA ASN A 108 12.72 -21.65 -10.96
C ASN A 108 11.95 -22.24 -9.76
N LYS A 109 11.22 -21.38 -9.03
CA LYS A 109 10.44 -21.78 -7.85
C LYS A 109 8.94 -21.91 -8.17
N PRO A 110 8.17 -22.63 -7.33
CA PRO A 110 6.71 -22.69 -7.42
C PRO A 110 6.07 -21.29 -7.44
N ALA A 111 4.92 -21.18 -8.13
CA ALA A 111 4.23 -19.91 -8.37
C ALA A 111 3.66 -19.24 -7.11
N ASP A 112 3.49 -20.00 -6.03
CA ASP A 112 3.04 -19.57 -4.71
C ASP A 112 4.20 -19.13 -3.80
N THR A 113 5.44 -19.14 -4.30
CA THR A 113 6.60 -18.75 -3.50
C THR A 113 6.61 -17.25 -3.23
N VAL A 114 6.37 -16.87 -1.98
CA VAL A 114 6.46 -15.49 -1.50
C VAL A 114 7.90 -15.16 -1.11
N THR A 115 8.46 -14.10 -1.68
CA THR A 115 9.79 -13.58 -1.36
C THR A 115 9.69 -12.44 -0.33
N SER A 116 10.51 -12.46 0.71
CA SER A 116 10.59 -11.40 1.74
C SER A 116 11.93 -10.63 1.69
N GLY A 117 12.54 -10.54 0.51
CA GLY A 117 13.86 -9.96 0.30
C GLY A 117 13.87 -8.47 -0.06
N LEU A 118 15.09 -7.91 -0.12
CA LEU A 118 15.37 -6.51 -0.47
C LEU A 118 14.66 -6.04 -1.76
N PRO A 119 14.56 -6.82 -2.85
CA PRO A 119 13.87 -6.38 -4.06
C PRO A 119 12.38 -6.06 -3.84
N LYS A 120 11.66 -6.92 -3.09
CA LYS A 120 10.25 -6.67 -2.76
C LYS A 120 10.13 -5.44 -1.87
N PHE A 121 11.00 -5.34 -0.87
CA PHE A 121 11.01 -4.18 0.02
C PHE A 121 11.18 -2.88 -0.77
N LEU A 122 12.18 -2.80 -1.65
CA LEU A 122 12.44 -1.58 -2.45
C LEU A 122 11.29 -1.27 -3.42
N ALA A 123 10.79 -2.28 -4.14
CA ALA A 123 9.72 -2.09 -5.12
C ALA A 123 8.40 -1.66 -4.47
N VAL A 124 8.01 -2.33 -3.38
CA VAL A 124 6.77 -2.01 -2.64
C VAL A 124 6.91 -0.65 -1.96
N SER A 125 8.08 -0.36 -1.36
CA SER A 125 8.31 0.94 -0.71
C SER A 125 8.29 2.08 -1.71
N ALA A 126 8.95 1.95 -2.85
CA ALA A 126 8.95 2.98 -3.89
C ALA A 126 7.52 3.27 -4.38
N VAL A 127 6.74 2.23 -4.69
CA VAL A 127 5.36 2.40 -5.16
C VAL A 127 4.48 3.02 -4.07
N ASN A 128 4.50 2.46 -2.86
CA ASN A 128 3.63 2.90 -1.79
C ASN A 128 3.91 4.35 -1.38
N LEU A 129 5.18 4.72 -1.29
CA LEU A 129 5.61 6.07 -0.94
C LEU A 129 5.19 7.12 -1.99
N ASN A 130 5.52 6.87 -3.26
CA ASN A 130 5.19 7.83 -4.32
C ASN A 130 3.68 8.04 -4.43
N LEU A 131 2.90 6.96 -4.30
CA LEU A 131 1.45 7.04 -4.37
C LEU A 131 0.82 7.64 -3.11
N SER A 132 1.41 7.42 -1.93
CA SER A 132 0.95 8.04 -0.67
C SER A 132 1.19 9.54 -0.69
N LEU A 133 2.35 10.00 -1.17
CA LEU A 133 2.61 11.43 -1.36
C LEU A 133 1.66 12.05 -2.38
N PHE A 134 1.46 11.38 -3.53
CA PHE A 134 0.49 11.82 -4.53
C PHE A 134 -0.92 11.92 -3.92
N LYS A 135 -1.33 10.91 -3.15
CA LYS A 135 -2.60 10.89 -2.43
C LYS A 135 -2.73 12.07 -1.48
N ASP A 136 -1.75 12.32 -0.63
CA ASP A 136 -1.78 13.42 0.36
C ASP A 136 -1.95 14.78 -0.34
N VAL A 137 -1.18 15.04 -1.40
CA VAL A 137 -1.31 16.29 -2.19
C VAL A 137 -2.70 16.44 -2.78
N GLN A 138 -3.28 15.35 -3.29
CA GLN A 138 -4.61 15.39 -3.90
C GLN A 138 -5.72 15.53 -2.85
N TYR A 139 -5.58 14.90 -1.70
CA TYR A 139 -6.53 15.00 -0.59
C TYR A 139 -6.53 16.40 0.00
N ALA A 140 -5.35 16.99 0.24
CA ALA A 140 -5.22 18.38 0.65
C ALA A 140 -5.89 19.34 -0.35
N LYS A 141 -5.74 19.12 -1.66
CA LYS A 141 -6.44 19.91 -2.70
C LYS A 141 -7.96 19.75 -2.68
N MET A 142 -8.48 18.56 -2.38
CA MET A 142 -9.92 18.27 -2.43
C MET A 142 -10.66 18.71 -1.15
N PHE A 143 -9.99 18.55 0.00
CA PHE A 143 -10.60 18.67 1.31
C PHE A 143 -10.05 19.81 2.16
N GLY A 144 -8.90 20.37 1.76
CA GLY A 144 -8.30 21.56 2.38
C GLY A 144 -9.12 22.82 2.18
N THR A 145 -8.98 23.75 3.13
CA THR A 145 -9.59 25.09 3.12
C THR A 145 -8.60 26.18 2.68
N THR A 146 -7.30 25.89 2.71
CA THR A 146 -6.22 26.79 2.29
C THR A 146 -5.63 26.32 0.95
N ALA A 147 -5.17 27.26 0.12
CA ALA A 147 -4.45 26.92 -1.11
C ALA A 147 -3.23 26.03 -0.80
N PRO A 148 -2.97 24.95 -1.56
CA PRO A 148 -1.85 24.06 -1.29
C PRO A 148 -0.53 24.81 -1.52
N THR A 149 0.20 25.11 -0.44
CA THR A 149 1.57 25.60 -0.54
C THR A 149 2.46 24.45 -0.97
N ALA A 150 3.23 24.63 -2.04
CA ALA A 150 4.19 23.62 -2.48
C ALA A 150 5.27 23.45 -1.41
N LEU A 151 5.42 22.23 -0.88
CA LEU A 151 6.53 21.90 0.01
C LEU A 151 7.86 22.02 -0.75
N PRO A 152 8.95 22.46 -0.08
CA PRO A 152 10.29 22.40 -0.65
C PRO A 152 10.63 20.99 -1.13
N ARG A 153 11.35 20.87 -2.25
CA ARG A 153 11.74 19.56 -2.81
C ARG A 153 12.51 18.68 -1.80
N ALA A 154 13.24 19.30 -0.87
CA ALA A 154 13.97 18.61 0.19
C ALA A 154 13.05 17.94 1.23
N SER A 155 11.91 18.56 1.57
CA SER A 155 10.92 18.01 2.51
C SER A 155 10.33 16.68 2.02
N TYR A 156 10.18 16.51 0.70
CA TYR A 156 9.77 15.21 0.14
C TYR A 156 10.77 14.12 0.47
N GLY A 157 12.08 14.41 0.46
CA GLY A 157 13.11 13.44 0.84
C GLY A 157 12.97 12.92 2.27
N ILE A 158 12.60 13.79 3.21
CA ILE A 158 12.41 13.42 4.63
C ILE A 158 11.14 12.56 4.79
N PHE A 159 10.04 12.92 4.11
CA PHE A 159 8.84 12.08 4.10
C PHE A 159 9.08 10.71 3.44
N ILE A 160 9.90 10.68 2.39
CA ILE A 160 10.36 9.46 1.73
C ILE A 160 11.12 8.56 2.72
N VAL A 161 12.10 9.10 3.43
CA VAL A 161 12.89 8.33 4.40
C VAL A 161 12.02 7.83 5.56
N ARG A 162 11.12 8.67 6.08
CA ARG A 162 10.15 8.31 7.12
C ARG A 162 9.31 7.09 6.72
N ASP A 163 8.76 7.11 5.51
CA ASP A 163 7.85 6.07 5.03
C ASP A 163 8.59 4.79 4.70
N CYS A 164 9.78 4.88 4.09
CA CYS A 164 10.64 3.72 3.89
C CYS A 164 10.98 3.03 5.21
N MET A 165 11.30 3.78 6.26
CA MET A 165 11.59 3.24 7.58
C MET A 165 10.36 2.54 8.20
N THR A 166 9.18 3.17 8.09
CA THR A 166 7.93 2.62 8.64
C THR A 166 7.49 1.36 7.89
N LEU A 167 7.58 1.34 6.55
CA LEU A 167 7.31 0.17 5.73
C LEU A 167 8.33 -0.94 5.99
N PHE A 168 9.62 -0.60 6.11
CA PHE A 168 10.67 -1.56 6.41
C PHE A 168 10.40 -2.28 7.71
N ALA A 169 10.12 -1.50 8.75
CA ALA A 169 9.77 -2.05 10.05
C ALA A 169 8.49 -2.91 9.94
N SER A 170 7.45 -2.43 9.27
CA SER A 170 6.18 -3.16 9.12
C SER A 170 6.32 -4.53 8.41
N PHE A 171 7.30 -4.69 7.51
CA PHE A 171 7.55 -5.98 6.87
C PHE A 171 8.48 -6.90 7.68
N ASN A 172 9.44 -6.36 8.43
CA ASN A 172 10.49 -7.16 9.09
C ASN A 172 10.22 -7.39 10.58
N VAL A 173 9.76 -6.36 11.29
CA VAL A 173 9.62 -6.36 12.75
C VAL A 173 8.52 -7.31 13.24
N PRO A 174 7.33 -7.44 12.59
CA PRO A 174 6.31 -8.36 13.08
C PRO A 174 6.77 -9.81 13.15
N GLN A 175 7.55 -10.27 12.18
CA GLN A 175 8.11 -11.63 12.17
C GLN A 175 9.13 -11.85 13.31
N MET A 176 9.83 -10.78 13.73
CA MET A 176 10.80 -10.82 14.82
C MET A 176 10.16 -10.73 16.20
N ILE A 177 9.05 -9.99 16.33
CA ILE A 177 8.37 -9.74 17.61
C ILE A 177 7.27 -10.77 17.89
N ALA A 178 6.58 -11.29 16.87
CA ALA A 178 5.48 -12.23 17.06
C ALA A 178 5.87 -13.47 17.91
N PRO A 179 7.05 -14.10 17.73
CA PRO A 179 7.46 -15.22 18.59
C PRO A 179 7.72 -14.83 20.05
N ARG A 180 7.97 -13.55 20.34
CA ARG A 180 8.27 -13.03 21.67
C ARG A 180 7.03 -12.53 22.42
N LEU A 181 5.88 -12.45 21.76
CA LEU A 181 4.63 -12.06 22.40
C LEU A 181 4.14 -13.18 23.32
N PRO A 182 3.50 -12.84 24.46
CA PRO A 182 3.06 -13.83 25.42
C PRO A 182 1.94 -14.71 24.84
N PRO A 183 1.84 -15.99 25.26
CA PRO A 183 0.84 -16.93 24.75
C PRO A 183 -0.61 -16.52 24.97
N SER A 184 -0.85 -15.66 25.95
CA SER A 184 -2.18 -15.08 26.24
C SER A 184 -2.76 -14.27 25.08
N VAL A 185 -1.95 -13.81 24.13
CA VAL A 185 -2.40 -13.06 22.95
C VAL A 185 -3.13 -13.96 21.94
N ASP A 186 -2.68 -15.22 21.79
CA ASP A 186 -3.24 -16.17 20.81
C ASP A 186 -4.72 -16.53 21.08
N GLY A 187 -5.23 -16.24 22.29
CA GLY A 187 -6.64 -16.46 22.63
C GLY A 187 -7.62 -15.51 21.94
N TYR A 188 -7.15 -14.36 21.43
CA TYR A 188 -8.00 -13.34 20.81
C TYR A 188 -7.56 -12.97 19.40
N ILE A 189 -6.25 -12.82 19.16
CA ILE A 189 -5.67 -12.47 17.87
C ILE A 189 -4.35 -13.23 17.67
N SER A 190 -4.01 -13.58 16.43
CA SER A 190 -2.70 -14.19 16.18
C SER A 190 -1.59 -13.23 16.62
N ARG A 191 -0.53 -13.74 17.25
CA ARG A 191 0.64 -12.92 17.62
C ARG A 191 1.22 -12.14 16.44
N LEU A 192 1.14 -12.69 15.24
CA LEU A 192 1.59 -12.01 14.04
C LEU A 192 0.70 -10.79 13.72
N SER A 193 -0.62 -10.94 13.77
CA SER A 193 -1.56 -9.83 13.57
C SER A 193 -1.38 -8.75 14.64
N ALA A 194 -1.19 -9.15 15.91
CA ALA A 194 -0.89 -8.23 17.00
C ALA A 194 0.38 -7.42 16.72
N ALA A 195 1.46 -8.09 16.32
CA ALA A 195 2.72 -7.45 16.00
C ALA A 195 2.63 -6.55 14.75
N GLN A 196 1.82 -6.93 13.75
CA GLN A 196 1.57 -6.13 12.54
C GLN A 196 0.84 -4.81 12.85
N VAL A 197 -0.07 -4.80 13.83
CA VAL A 197 -0.74 -3.56 14.27
C VAL A 197 0.17 -2.73 15.17
N ALA A 198 0.90 -3.36 16.09
CA ALA A 198 1.78 -2.66 17.03
C ALA A 198 2.99 -2.00 16.33
N THR A 199 3.51 -2.63 15.28
CA THR A 199 4.75 -2.16 14.63
C THR A 199 4.62 -0.74 14.07
N PRO A 200 3.63 -0.39 13.23
CA PRO A 200 3.46 0.99 12.75
C PRO A 200 3.28 2.00 13.89
N VAL A 201 2.56 1.64 14.95
CA VAL A 201 2.34 2.50 16.12
C VAL A 201 3.67 2.81 16.83
N MET A 202 4.51 1.81 17.02
CA MET A 202 5.83 2.00 17.62
C MET A 202 6.76 2.82 16.72
N MET A 203 6.68 2.61 15.41
CA MET A 203 7.46 3.38 14.44
C MET A 203 7.12 4.86 14.44
N GLN A 204 5.92 5.24 14.90
CA GLN A 204 5.51 6.63 15.02
C GLN A 204 6.42 7.44 15.97
N ILE A 205 7.13 6.81 16.91
CA ILE A 205 8.14 7.46 17.78
C ILE A 205 9.27 8.07 16.95
N PHE A 206 9.69 7.38 15.89
CA PHE A 206 10.72 7.86 14.95
C PHE A 206 10.09 8.64 13.79
N GLY A 207 8.87 8.26 13.39
CA GLY A 207 8.15 8.89 12.28
C GLY A 207 7.70 10.32 12.57
N THR A 208 7.32 10.62 13.81
CA THR A 208 6.83 11.95 14.20
C THR A 208 7.94 13.02 14.15
N PRO A 209 9.14 12.80 14.73
CA PRO A 209 10.25 13.74 14.59
C PRO A 209 10.66 14.00 13.13
N LEU A 210 10.73 12.96 12.30
CA LEU A 210 11.02 13.10 10.87
C LEU A 210 9.91 13.87 10.14
N HIS A 211 8.64 13.62 10.47
CA HIS A 211 7.53 14.34 9.88
C HIS A 211 7.56 15.84 10.23
N LEU A 212 7.86 16.18 11.49
CA LEU A 212 8.03 17.56 11.93
C LEU A 212 9.23 18.22 11.25
N LEU A 213 10.36 17.53 11.12
CA LEU A 213 11.55 18.02 10.40
C LEU A 213 11.28 18.26 8.91
N GLY A 214 10.40 17.47 8.29
CA GLY A 214 9.97 17.69 6.90
C GLY A 214 9.01 18.87 6.72
N LEU A 215 8.29 19.23 7.79
CA LEU A 215 7.36 20.38 7.82
C LEU A 215 8.04 21.69 8.25
N ASP A 216 9.16 21.61 8.99
CA ASP A 216 9.98 22.77 9.33
C ASP A 216 10.62 23.32 8.05
N LEU A 217 10.21 24.53 7.68
CA LEU A 217 10.86 25.40 6.70
C LEU A 217 12.07 26.08 7.35
#